data_AF-A0A2Z6NN19-F1
#
_entry.id   AF-A0A2Z6NN19-F1
#
_cell.length_a   1.000
_cell.length_b   1.000
_cell.length_c   1.000
_cell.angle_alpha   90.00
_cell.angle_beta   90.00
_cell.angle_gamma   90.00
#
_symmetry.space_group_name_H-M   'P 1'
#
loop_
_entity.id
_entity.type
_entity.pdbx_description
1 polymer ?
#
loop_
_entity_poly.entity_id
_entity_poly.type
_entity_poly.pdbx_seq_one_letter_code
_entity_poly.pdbx_strand_id
1 'polypeptide(L)'
;MEESNEVLLEAELALVDGVVDYKGQPAIRSKSGYWRSAWFIIGVEVAERVSHYGIQGNLISYLTGPLQQSTATAAENVNIWAGTASLLPLFGAFIADSFLGRYRTIIIASLIYILVS
;
A
#
# COMPACT_ATOMS: atom_id res chain seq x y z
N MET A 1 27.83 23.42 30.34
CA MET A 1 28.44 22.43 29.43
C MET A 1 27.80 21.05 29.61
N GLU A 2 27.55 20.59 30.84
CA GLU A 2 26.72 19.38 31.09
C GLU A 2 25.32 19.49 30.47
N GLU A 3 24.60 20.58 30.77
CA GLU A 3 23.19 20.79 30.40
C GLU A 3 22.97 20.84 28.88
N SER A 4 23.96 21.34 28.11
CA SER A 4 23.89 21.34 26.64
C SER A 4 24.08 19.94 26.03
N ASN A 5 24.86 19.07 26.68
CA ASN A 5 25.05 17.69 26.20
C ASN A 5 23.84 16.82 26.53
N GLU A 6 23.19 17.04 27.67
CA GLU A 6 21.94 16.33 28.02
C GLU A 6 20.81 16.67 27.04
N VAL A 7 20.64 17.95 26.68
CA VAL A 7 19.63 18.38 25.70
C VAL A 7 19.86 17.76 24.31
N LEU A 8 21.13 17.63 23.89
CA LEU A 8 21.46 16.99 22.63
C LEU A 8 21.21 15.48 22.65
N LEU A 9 21.51 14.82 23.76
CA LEU A 9 21.26 13.38 23.95
C LEU A 9 19.76 13.06 23.91
N GLU A 10 18.94 13.86 24.59
CA GLU A 10 17.48 13.75 24.56
C GLU A 10 16.90 13.98 23.15
N ALA A 11 17.46 14.93 22.41
CA ALA A 11 17.06 15.18 21.02
C ALA A 11 17.43 14.01 20.10
N GLU A 12 18.61 13.41 20.28
CA GLU A 12 19.08 12.25 19.50
C GLU A 12 18.24 10.99 19.81
N LEU A 13 17.87 10.78 21.08
CA LEU A 13 16.96 9.71 21.51
C LEU A 13 15.53 9.85 20.95
N ALA A 14 15.10 11.07 20.63
CA ALA A 14 13.80 11.35 20.06
C ALA A 14 13.74 11.12 18.53
N LEU A 15 14.89 10.99 17.86
CA LEU A 15 14.98 10.71 16.43
C LEU A 15 14.94 9.20 16.17
N VAL A 16 14.29 8.83 15.08
CA VAL A 16 14.34 7.46 14.56
C VAL A 16 15.54 7.36 13.64
N ASP A 17 16.55 6.61 14.08
CA ASP A 17 17.79 6.45 13.33
C ASP A 17 17.53 5.85 11.94
N GLY A 18 18.14 6.46 10.92
CA GLY A 18 18.01 6.05 9.51
C GLY A 18 16.65 6.31 8.83
N VAL A 19 15.67 6.94 9.49
CA VAL A 19 14.34 7.21 8.90
C VAL A 19 14.14 8.72 8.72
N VAL A 20 13.69 9.12 7.53
CA VAL A 20 13.34 10.52 7.21
C VAL A 20 11.83 10.68 7.01
N ASP A 21 11.31 11.85 7.34
CA ASP A 21 9.92 12.20 7.08
C ASP A 21 9.67 12.46 5.58
N TYR A 22 8.40 12.71 5.21
CA TYR A 22 8.01 13.00 3.83
C TYR A 22 8.59 14.33 3.28
N LYS A 23 9.25 15.14 4.13
CA LYS A 23 9.97 16.37 3.78
C LYS A 23 11.49 16.19 3.75
N GLY A 24 12.00 14.97 4.00
CA GLY A 24 13.42 14.66 4.01
C GLY A 24 14.15 15.06 5.31
N GLN A 25 13.42 15.37 6.38
CA GLN A 25 14.00 15.68 7.70
C GLN A 25 14.09 14.41 8.56
N PRO A 26 15.04 14.31 9.51
CA PRO A 26 15.10 13.18 10.44
C PRO A 26 13.76 12.95 11.13
N ALA A 27 13.25 11.72 11.06
CA ALA A 27 11.92 11.40 11.56
C ALA A 27 11.91 11.43 13.09
N ILE A 28 11.11 12.33 13.65
CA ILE A 28 10.92 12.39 15.11
C ILE A 28 9.94 11.27 15.49
N ARG A 29 10.33 10.42 16.45
CA ARG A 29 9.51 9.32 16.97
C ARG A 29 8.19 9.82 17.56
N SER A 30 8.20 11.02 18.16
CA SER A 30 7.04 11.70 18.73
C SER A 30 6.08 12.34 17.69
N LYS A 31 6.45 12.36 16.39
CA LYS A 31 5.69 13.08 15.34
C LYS A 31 5.39 12.29 14.07
N SER A 32 6.18 11.27 13.74
CA SER A 32 5.97 10.39 12.58
C SER A 32 5.21 9.10 12.94
N GLY A 33 4.29 8.65 12.07
CA GLY A 33 3.65 7.32 12.20
C GLY A 33 2.57 7.16 13.29
N TYR A 34 1.77 8.19 13.56
CA TYR A 34 0.81 8.21 14.68
C TYR A 34 -0.50 7.44 14.41
N TRP A 35 -1.28 7.24 15.47
CA TRP A 35 -2.64 6.70 15.51
C TRP A 35 -3.57 7.16 14.38
N ARG A 36 -3.37 8.36 13.83
CA ARG A 36 -4.13 8.84 12.66
C ARG A 36 -3.87 7.97 11.42
N SER A 37 -2.61 7.69 11.11
CA SER A 37 -2.24 6.79 9.99
C SER A 37 -2.73 5.37 10.24
N ALA A 38 -2.62 4.87 11.48
CA ALA A 38 -3.14 3.57 11.85
C ALA A 38 -4.66 3.46 11.62
N TRP A 39 -5.43 4.50 12.01
CA TRP A 39 -6.87 4.55 11.75
C TRP A 39 -7.22 4.52 10.26
N PHE A 40 -6.46 5.22 9.41
CA PHE A 40 -6.66 5.13 7.96
C PHE A 40 -6.40 3.73 7.42
N ILE A 41 -5.31 3.08 7.86
CA ILE A 41 -4.99 1.70 7.45
C ILE A 41 -6.09 0.74 7.87
N ILE A 42 -6.54 0.82 9.13
CA ILE A 42 -7.64 -0.02 9.64
C ILE A 42 -8.94 0.22 8.86
N GLY A 43 -9.27 1.49 8.58
CA GLY A 43 -10.47 1.82 7.81
C GLY A 43 -10.46 1.22 6.41
N VAL A 44 -9.30 1.27 5.73
CA VAL A 44 -9.12 0.65 4.40
C VAL A 44 -9.23 -0.86 4.47
N GLU A 45 -8.57 -1.52 5.42
CA GLU A 45 -8.64 -2.98 5.62
C GLU A 45 -10.08 -3.44 5.88
N VAL A 46 -10.83 -2.73 6.73
CA VAL A 46 -12.22 -3.06 7.03
C VAL A 46 -13.09 -2.90 5.78
N ALA A 47 -12.93 -1.81 5.04
CA ALA A 47 -13.69 -1.57 3.82
C ALA A 47 -13.40 -2.62 2.73
N GLU A 48 -12.13 -3.01 2.60
CA GLU A 48 -11.68 -4.08 1.70
C GLU A 48 -12.34 -5.42 2.07
N ARG A 49 -12.26 -5.85 3.33
CA ARG A 49 -12.90 -7.09 3.81
C ARG A 49 -14.41 -7.09 3.63
N VAL A 50 -15.09 -6.00 3.98
CA VAL A 50 -16.55 -5.88 3.82
C VAL A 50 -16.94 -6.03 2.35
N SER A 51 -16.20 -5.38 1.45
CA SER A 51 -16.46 -5.47 0.01
C SER A 51 -16.16 -6.87 -0.53
N HIS A 52 -15.05 -7.48 -0.11
CA HIS A 52 -14.64 -8.82 -0.53
C HIS A 52 -15.70 -9.87 -0.15
N TYR A 53 -16.06 -9.95 1.13
CA TYR A 53 -17.06 -10.92 1.59
C TYR A 53 -18.46 -10.63 1.06
N GLY A 54 -18.82 -9.35 0.92
CA GLY A 54 -20.10 -8.93 0.36
C GLY A 54 -20.28 -9.40 -1.09
N ILE A 55 -19.24 -9.27 -1.91
CA ILE A 55 -19.26 -9.77 -3.30
C ILE A 55 -19.22 -11.29 -3.30
N GLN A 56 -18.27 -11.90 -2.58
CA GLN A 56 -18.06 -13.35 -2.58
C GLN A 56 -19.33 -14.13 -2.21
N GLY A 57 -20.07 -13.68 -1.18
CA GLY A 57 -21.29 -14.34 -0.73
C GLY A 57 -22.48 -14.22 -1.69
N ASN A 58 -22.55 -13.15 -2.49
CA ASN A 58 -23.70 -12.87 -3.35
C ASN A 58 -23.46 -13.19 -4.83
N LEU A 59 -22.20 -13.30 -5.26
CA LEU A 59 -21.82 -13.39 -6.67
C LEU A 59 -22.42 -14.62 -7.36
N ILE A 60 -22.35 -15.80 -6.73
CA ILE A 60 -22.90 -17.03 -7.33
C ILE A 60 -24.42 -16.93 -7.56
N SER A 61 -25.15 -16.37 -6.59
CA SER A 61 -26.60 -16.17 -6.67
C SER A 61 -26.97 -15.13 -7.72
N TYR A 62 -26.15 -14.09 -7.88
CA TYR A 62 -26.32 -13.08 -8.92
C TYR A 62 -26.08 -13.64 -10.32
N LEU A 63 -25.04 -14.46 -10.50
CA LEU A 63 -24.71 -15.09 -11.79
C LEU A 63 -25.74 -16.12 -12.22
N THR A 64 -26.23 -16.95 -11.29
CA THR A 64 -27.21 -18.00 -11.58
C THR A 64 -28.65 -17.51 -11.65
N GLY A 65 -29.01 -16.47 -10.89
CA GLY A 65 -30.35 -15.88 -10.88
C GLY A 65 -30.54 -14.84 -12.00
N PRO A 66 -30.30 -13.54 -11.73
CA PRO A 66 -30.48 -12.47 -12.72
C PRO A 66 -29.77 -12.67 -14.07
N LEU A 67 -28.55 -13.20 -14.06
CA LEU A 67 -27.75 -13.42 -15.26
C LEU A 67 -27.99 -14.79 -15.91
N GLN A 68 -28.79 -15.67 -15.28
CA GLN A 68 -29.23 -16.96 -15.82
C GLN A 68 -28.08 -17.85 -16.33
N GLN A 69 -26.88 -17.74 -15.76
CA GLN A 69 -25.77 -18.61 -16.11
C GLN A 69 -25.99 -20.02 -15.57
N SER A 70 -25.49 -21.03 -16.30
CA SER A 70 -25.45 -22.39 -15.78
C SER A 70 -24.60 -22.43 -14.49
N THR A 71 -24.92 -23.33 -13.57
CA THR A 71 -24.16 -23.48 -12.31
C THR A 71 -22.67 -23.73 -12.57
N ALA A 72 -22.34 -24.46 -13.62
CA ALA A 72 -20.95 -24.72 -14.03
C ALA A 72 -20.23 -23.42 -14.45
N THR A 73 -20.84 -22.63 -15.33
CA THR A 73 -20.28 -21.35 -15.81
C THR A 73 -20.21 -20.31 -14.68
N ALA A 74 -21.23 -20.26 -13.82
CA ALA A 74 -21.24 -19.34 -12.68
C ALA A 74 -20.11 -19.68 -11.68
N ALA A 75 -19.89 -20.97 -11.40
CA ALA A 75 -18.79 -21.41 -10.54
C ALA A 75 -17.41 -21.08 -11.14
N GLU A 76 -17.24 -21.24 -12.45
CA GLU A 76 -16.02 -20.82 -13.14
C GLU A 76 -15.76 -19.32 -12.97
N ASN A 77 -16.77 -18.48 -13.21
CA ASN A 77 -16.65 -17.03 -13.06
C ASN A 77 -16.35 -16.60 -11.61
N VAL A 78 -16.91 -17.28 -10.61
CA VAL A 78 -16.58 -17.05 -9.19
C VAL A 78 -15.13 -17.40 -8.92
N ASN A 79 -14.62 -18.50 -9.47
CA ASN A 79 -13.20 -18.88 -9.32
C ASN A 79 -12.27 -17.87 -9.99
N ILE A 80 -12.62 -17.37 -11.18
CA ILE A 80 -11.86 -16.30 -11.87
C ILE A 80 -11.84 -15.03 -11.02
N TRP A 81 -12.98 -14.64 -10.46
CA TRP A 81 -13.04 -13.48 -9.56
C TRP A 81 -12.14 -13.65 -8.34
N ALA A 82 -12.19 -14.80 -7.66
CA ALA A 82 -11.36 -15.09 -6.49
C ALA A 82 -9.86 -15.12 -6.83
N GLY A 83 -9.50 -15.73 -7.96
CA GLY A 83 -8.13 -15.74 -8.46
C GLY A 83 -7.63 -14.33 -8.77
N THR A 84 -8.44 -13.52 -9.44
CA THR A 84 -8.10 -12.12 -9.75
C THR A 84 -7.94 -11.28 -8.49
N ALA A 85 -8.86 -11.42 -7.53
CA ALA A 85 -8.80 -10.71 -6.25
C ALA A 85 -7.53 -11.07 -5.46
N SER A 86 -7.04 -12.31 -5.58
CA SER A 86 -5.80 -12.75 -4.93
C SER A 86 -4.53 -12.23 -5.64
N LEU A 87 -4.58 -12.04 -6.95
CA LEU A 87 -3.46 -11.53 -7.74
C LEU A 87 -3.32 -10.00 -7.67
N LEU A 88 -4.42 -9.28 -7.45
CA LEU A 88 -4.45 -7.82 -7.47
C LEU A 88 -3.52 -7.18 -6.41
N PRO A 89 -3.43 -7.68 -5.15
CA PRO A 89 -2.46 -7.16 -4.18
C PRO A 89 -1.01 -7.38 -4.59
N LEU A 90 -0.69 -8.52 -5.21
CA LEU A 90 0.67 -8.79 -5.71
C LEU A 90 1.05 -7.81 -6.82
N PHE A 91 0.12 -7.56 -7.74
CA PHE A 91 0.31 -6.58 -8.80
C PHE A 91 0.42 -5.15 -8.25
N GLY A 92 -0.43 -4.79 -7.28
CA GLY A 92 -0.38 -3.50 -6.60
C GLY A 92 0.92 -3.27 -5.85
N ALA A 93 1.43 -4.28 -5.14
CA ALA A 93 2.72 -4.24 -4.45
C ALA A 93 3.88 -4.06 -5.45
N PHE A 94 3.86 -4.81 -6.56
CA PHE A 94 4.87 -4.66 -7.61
C PHE A 94 4.91 -3.24 -8.19
N ILE A 95 3.73 -2.64 -8.44
CA ILE A 95 3.62 -1.25 -8.86
C ILE A 95 4.14 -0.32 -7.77
N ALA A 96 3.70 -0.47 -6.52
CA ALA A 96 4.14 0.38 -5.41
C ALA A 96 5.67 0.40 -5.29
N ASP A 97 6.31 -0.78 -5.27
CA ASP A 97 7.77 -0.91 -5.16
C ASP A 97 8.50 -0.36 -6.39
N SER A 98 7.94 -0.57 -7.58
CA SER A 98 8.52 -0.06 -8.83
C SER A 98 8.45 1.46 -8.89
N PHE A 99 7.33 2.08 -8.53
CA PHE A 99 7.13 3.54 -8.64
C PHE A 99 7.79 4.35 -7.52
N LEU A 100 7.88 3.81 -6.29
CA LEU A 100 8.36 4.58 -5.13
C LEU A 100 9.89 4.76 -5.09
N GLY A 101 10.67 3.98 -5.85
CA GLY A 101 12.13 4.14 -5.94
C GLY A 101 12.78 3.76 -7.28
N ARG A 102 12.30 2.72 -7.95
CA ARG A 102 12.89 2.24 -9.22
C ARG A 102 12.57 3.14 -10.41
N TYR A 103 11.32 3.60 -10.51
CA TYR A 103 10.82 4.39 -11.64
C TYR A 103 11.47 5.76 -11.73
N ARG A 104 11.73 6.41 -10.59
CA ARG A 104 12.51 7.67 -10.54
C ARG A 104 13.91 7.47 -11.13
N THR A 105 14.57 6.38 -10.78
CA THR A 105 15.91 6.05 -11.28
C THR A 105 15.90 5.75 -12.78
N ILE A 106 14.93 4.97 -13.27
CA ILE A 106 14.76 4.66 -14.70
C ILE A 106 14.45 5.91 -15.52
N ILE A 107 13.58 6.80 -15.03
CA ILE A 107 13.28 8.07 -15.70
C ILE A 107 14.53 8.95 -15.77
N ILE A 108 15.25 9.13 -14.66
CA ILE A 108 16.47 9.95 -14.64
C ILE A 108 17.53 9.38 -15.59
N ALA A 109 17.76 8.06 -15.55
CA ALA A 109 18.70 7.40 -16.47
C ALA A 109 18.27 7.55 -17.94
N SER A 110 16.98 7.38 -18.24
CA SER A 110 16.42 7.58 -19.58
C SER A 110 16.56 9.02 -20.06
N LEU A 111 16.32 10.01 -19.19
CA LEU A 111 16.47 11.43 -19.50
C LEU A 111 17.94 11.78 -19.75
N ILE A 112 18.87 11.28 -18.93
CA ILE A 112 20.32 11.45 -19.15
C ILE A 112 20.73 10.85 -20.49
N TYR A 113 20.26 9.64 -20.82
CA TYR A 113 20.55 8.98 -22.10
C TYR A 113 20.08 9.81 -23.30
N ILE A 114 18.86 10.34 -23.26
CA ILE A 114 18.32 11.19 -24.34
C ILE A 114 19.06 12.52 -24.43
N LEU A 115 19.46 13.11 -23.30
CA LEU A 115 20.16 14.41 -23.28
C LEU A 115 21.61 14.32 -23.77
N VAL A 116 22.26 13.18 -23.57
CA VAL A 116 23.63 12.91 -24.03
C VAL A 116 23.65 12.42 -25.49
N SER A 117 22.58 11.78 -25.93
CA SER A 117 22.36 11.41 -27.34
C SER A 117 22.04 12.62 -28.21
#